data_AF-A0A2V2GK16-F1
#
_entry.id   AF-A0A2V2GK16-F1
#
_cell.length_a   1.000
_cell.length_b   1.000
_cell.length_c   1.000
_cell.angle_alpha   90.00
_cell.angle_beta   90.00
_cell.angle_gamma   90.00
#
_symmetry.space_group_name_H-M   'P 1'
#
loop_
_entity.id
_entity.type
_entity.pdbx_description
1 polymer ?
#
loop_
_entity_poly.entity_id
_entity_poly.type
_entity_poly.pdbx_seq_one_letter_code
_entity_poly.pdbx_strand_id
1 'polypeptide(L)'
;MSCIQLSEKHIAAVAHGLAFILNGAGGMCHLAASYELPDLYDALSACRYPHDFLFDDRKIYAVLYKLNEAAYTGRYHVEAADAEDFPIMPTVFPHLLHLLDWNEGRYTIDRDFYAFVKLLDSFIYQCNEDATRNNPVLKALSGTSRALYAFIAQNSVEYNDAEWII
;
A
#
# COMPACT_ATOMS: atom_id res chain seq x y z
N MET A 1 15.44 -13.47 6.87
CA MET A 1 15.32 -12.03 6.57
C MET A 1 15.35 -11.25 7.87
N SER A 2 15.68 -9.95 7.81
CA SER A 2 15.54 -9.03 8.95
C SER A 2 14.11 -8.47 8.94
N CYS A 3 13.39 -8.63 10.03
CA CYS A 3 12.07 -8.03 10.24
C CYS A 3 12.19 -6.87 11.22
N ILE A 4 11.49 -5.77 10.98
CA ILE A 4 11.33 -4.68 11.95
C ILE A 4 9.86 -4.32 12.09
N GLN A 5 9.50 -3.88 13.29
CA GLN A 5 8.26 -3.17 13.49
C GLN A 5 8.40 -1.78 12.87
N LEU A 6 7.63 -1.54 11.81
CA LEU A 6 7.60 -0.23 11.17
C LEU A 6 6.98 0.79 12.12
N SER A 7 7.49 2.01 12.11
CA SER A 7 6.93 3.07 12.93
C SER A 7 5.47 3.34 12.54
N GLU A 8 4.64 3.70 13.51
CA GLU A 8 3.22 4.02 13.33
C GLU A 8 2.96 5.01 12.19
N LYS A 9 3.80 6.06 12.07
CA LYS A 9 3.66 7.06 10.99
C LYS A 9 3.85 6.48 9.58
N HIS A 10 4.73 5.50 9.44
CA HIS A 10 4.98 4.83 8.17
C HIS A 10 3.83 3.87 7.82
N ILE A 11 3.30 3.13 8.79
CA ILE A 11 2.11 2.29 8.57
C ILE A 11 0.89 3.18 8.24
N ALA A 12 0.75 4.34 8.90
CA ALA A 12 -0.29 5.31 8.59
C ALA A 12 -0.18 5.86 7.17
N ALA A 13 1.03 6.18 6.70
CA ALA A 13 1.26 6.63 5.34
C ALA A 13 0.92 5.56 4.30
N VAL A 14 1.23 4.28 4.56
CA VAL A 14 0.80 3.16 3.70
C VAL A 14 -0.73 3.06 3.69
N ALA A 15 -1.36 3.04 4.86
CA ALA A 15 -2.80 2.91 4.99
C ALA A 15 -3.56 4.03 4.25
N HIS A 16 -3.11 5.27 4.42
CA HIS A 16 -3.69 6.43 3.75
C HIS A 16 -3.54 6.36 2.23
N GLY A 17 -2.36 5.98 1.73
CA GLY A 17 -2.16 5.83 0.29
C GLY A 17 -2.96 4.67 -0.31
N LEU A 18 -3.12 3.56 0.40
CA LEU A 18 -4.01 2.48 -0.05
C LEU A 18 -5.47 2.93 -0.10
N ALA A 19 -5.95 3.68 0.89
CA ALA A 19 -7.28 4.27 0.85
C ALA A 19 -7.43 5.23 -0.34
N PHE A 20 -6.42 6.06 -0.61
CA PHE A 20 -6.39 6.97 -1.77
C PHE A 20 -6.55 6.21 -3.10
N ILE A 21 -5.81 5.11 -3.27
CA ILE A 21 -5.88 4.24 -4.45
C ILE A 21 -7.27 3.58 -4.55
N LEU A 22 -7.73 2.92 -3.48
CA LEU A 22 -8.99 2.17 -3.45
C LEU A 22 -10.21 3.07 -3.66
N ASN A 23 -10.15 4.32 -3.20
CA ASN A 23 -11.20 5.31 -3.37
C ASN A 23 -11.16 6.01 -4.74
N GLY A 24 -10.23 5.62 -5.62
CA GLY A 24 -10.10 6.18 -6.97
C GLY A 24 -9.76 7.68 -6.99
N ALA A 25 -9.16 8.19 -5.91
CA ALA A 25 -8.81 9.60 -5.80
C ALA A 25 -7.71 9.97 -6.81
N GLY A 26 -7.68 11.22 -7.26
CA GLY A 26 -6.56 11.75 -8.04
C GLY A 26 -6.35 11.14 -9.44
N GLY A 27 -7.37 10.55 -10.07
CA GLY A 27 -7.22 9.86 -11.36
C GLY A 27 -6.60 8.46 -11.25
N MET A 28 -6.37 7.98 -10.02
CA MET A 28 -5.88 6.62 -9.76
C MET A 28 -6.91 5.54 -10.11
N CYS A 29 -8.10 5.90 -10.60
CA CYS A 29 -9.00 4.96 -11.26
C CYS A 29 -8.36 4.26 -12.47
N HIS A 30 -7.36 4.88 -13.11
CA HIS A 30 -6.56 4.24 -14.16
C HIS A 30 -5.62 3.16 -13.62
N LEU A 31 -5.14 3.30 -12.38
CA LEU A 31 -4.51 2.20 -11.64
C LEU A 31 -5.55 1.15 -11.28
N ALA A 32 -6.75 1.55 -10.84
CA ALA A 32 -7.87 0.66 -10.51
C ALA A 32 -8.40 -0.19 -11.69
N ALA A 33 -8.13 0.23 -12.93
CA ALA A 33 -8.43 -0.54 -14.13
C ALA A 33 -7.40 -1.66 -14.41
N SER A 34 -6.30 -1.73 -13.66
CA SER A 34 -5.39 -2.88 -13.69
C SER A 34 -6.05 -4.10 -13.02
N TYR A 35 -5.81 -5.28 -13.57
CA TYR A 35 -6.40 -6.56 -13.12
C TYR A 35 -6.13 -6.94 -11.65
N GLU A 36 -5.31 -6.17 -10.91
CA GLU A 36 -4.77 -6.54 -9.59
C GLU A 36 -5.40 -5.79 -8.41
N LEU A 37 -6.18 -4.71 -8.65
CA LEU A 37 -6.95 -4.08 -7.58
C LEU A 37 -8.14 -4.89 -7.03
N PRO A 38 -8.79 -5.82 -7.77
CA PRO A 38 -9.86 -6.64 -7.21
C PRO A 38 -9.43 -7.39 -5.94
N ASP A 39 -8.21 -7.95 -5.93
CA ASP A 39 -7.70 -8.69 -4.78
C ASP A 39 -7.50 -7.78 -3.55
N LEU A 40 -7.03 -6.55 -3.75
CA LEU A 40 -6.87 -5.58 -2.66
C LEU A 40 -8.22 -5.11 -2.12
N TYR A 41 -9.17 -4.85 -3.02
CA TYR A 41 -10.52 -4.45 -2.68
C TYR A 41 -11.21 -5.52 -1.81
N ASP A 42 -11.08 -6.79 -2.19
CA ASP A 42 -11.67 -7.91 -1.44
C ASP A 42 -10.96 -8.13 -0.10
N ALA A 43 -9.63 -8.12 -0.09
CA ALA A 43 -8.82 -8.32 1.11
C ALA A 43 -9.07 -7.25 2.19
N LEU A 44 -9.40 -6.02 1.79
CA LEU A 44 -9.67 -4.90 2.70
C LEU A 44 -11.17 -4.56 2.79
N SER A 45 -12.07 -5.41 2.28
CA SER A 45 -13.51 -5.12 2.19
C SER A 45 -14.18 -4.75 3.53
N ALA A 46 -13.65 -5.24 4.65
CA ALA A 46 -14.09 -4.89 6.01
C ALA A 46 -13.67 -3.49 6.48
N CYS A 47 -12.71 -2.87 5.78
CA CYS A 47 -12.20 -1.52 6.07
C CYS A 47 -13.06 -0.41 5.46
N ARG A 48 -14.19 -0.72 4.82
CA ARG A 48 -15.11 0.29 4.27
C ARG A 48 -15.84 1.09 5.35
N TYR A 49 -16.23 2.31 5.02
CA TYR A 49 -17.15 3.07 5.86
C TYR A 49 -18.51 2.34 5.93
N PRO A 50 -19.22 2.41 7.08
CA PRO A 50 -20.56 1.84 7.17
C PRO A 50 -21.49 2.48 6.12
N HIS A 51 -22.18 1.65 5.34
CA HIS A 51 -23.10 2.07 4.29
C HIS A 51 -22.48 2.88 3.14
N ASP A 52 -21.16 2.77 2.93
CA ASP A 52 -20.44 3.41 1.82
C ASP A 52 -19.59 2.36 1.06
N PHE A 53 -19.21 2.70 -0.16
CA PHE A 53 -18.23 1.97 -0.96
C PHE A 53 -16.79 2.46 -0.71
N LEU A 54 -16.62 3.60 -0.05
CA LEU A 54 -15.31 4.16 0.28
C LEU A 54 -14.63 3.43 1.45
N PHE A 55 -13.30 3.37 1.39
CA PHE A 55 -12.42 2.79 2.40
C PHE A 55 -11.98 3.83 3.43
N ASP A 56 -11.97 3.40 4.70
CA ASP A 56 -11.51 4.16 5.86
C ASP A 56 -10.04 3.82 6.15
N ASP A 57 -9.15 4.81 5.97
CA ASP A 57 -7.71 4.65 6.19
C ASP A 57 -7.37 4.21 7.61
N ARG A 58 -8.17 4.59 8.61
CA ARG A 58 -7.99 4.17 10.01
C ARG A 58 -8.23 2.68 10.21
N LYS A 59 -9.20 2.11 9.48
CA LYS A 59 -9.46 0.67 9.51
C LYS A 59 -8.38 -0.10 8.76
N ILE A 60 -7.91 0.42 7.63
CA ILE A 60 -6.76 -0.16 6.92
C ILE A 60 -5.53 -0.13 7.82
N TYR A 61 -5.25 0.99 8.47
CA TYR A 61 -4.14 1.15 9.40
C TYR A 61 -4.15 0.07 10.49
N ALA A 62 -5.31 -0.16 11.12
CA ALA A 62 -5.45 -1.20 12.13
C ALA A 62 -5.06 -2.58 11.57
N VAL A 63 -5.55 -2.95 10.38
CA VAL A 63 -5.21 -4.22 9.71
C VAL A 63 -3.71 -4.32 9.42
N LEU A 64 -3.10 -3.27 8.87
CA LEU A 64 -1.68 -3.26 8.52
C LEU A 64 -0.79 -3.32 9.77
N TYR A 65 -1.18 -2.64 10.86
CA TYR A 65 -0.47 -2.71 12.12
C TYR A 65 -0.46 -4.14 12.67
N LYS A 66 -1.62 -4.82 12.71
CA LYS A 66 -1.69 -6.22 13.15
C LYS A 66 -0.82 -7.13 12.30
N LEU A 67 -0.77 -6.88 10.99
CA LEU A 67 0.01 -7.68 10.06
C LEU A 67 1.51 -7.53 10.31
N ASN A 68 2.00 -6.31 10.51
CA ASN A 68 3.41 -6.07 10.80
C ASN A 68 3.81 -6.55 12.20
N GLU A 69 2.94 -6.37 13.20
CA GLU A 69 3.12 -6.90 14.55
C GLU A 69 3.18 -8.44 14.53
N ALA A 70 2.23 -9.12 13.86
CA ALA A 70 2.26 -10.58 13.73
C ALA A 70 3.50 -11.10 13.01
N ALA A 71 4.00 -10.37 11.98
CA ALA A 71 5.24 -10.73 11.30
C ALA A 71 6.46 -10.61 12.24
N TYR A 72 6.55 -9.49 12.97
CA TYR A 72 7.62 -9.23 13.93
C TYR A 72 7.61 -10.24 15.09
N THR A 73 6.46 -10.41 15.73
CA THR A 73 6.23 -11.36 16.82
C THR A 73 6.51 -12.79 16.38
N GLY A 74 6.03 -13.19 15.20
CA GLY A 74 6.29 -14.51 14.63
C GLY A 74 7.77 -14.76 14.35
N ARG A 75 8.51 -13.73 13.90
CA ARG A 75 9.93 -13.81 13.56
C ARG A 75 10.83 -13.92 14.79
N TYR A 76 10.56 -13.13 15.83
CA TYR A 76 11.40 -13.04 17.02
C TYR A 76 10.88 -13.82 18.22
N HIS A 77 9.72 -14.48 18.09
CA HIS A 77 9.08 -15.26 19.16
C HIS A 77 8.88 -14.46 20.45
N VAL A 78 8.52 -13.18 20.31
CA VAL A 78 8.14 -12.32 21.44
C VAL A 78 6.66 -12.53 21.78
N GLU A 79 6.22 -12.06 22.95
CA GLU A 79 4.79 -12.08 23.29
C GLU A 79 4.04 -11.10 22.38
N ALA A 80 2.88 -11.53 21.87
CA ALA A 80 2.01 -10.68 21.10
C ALA A 80 1.42 -9.60 22.01
N ALA A 81 1.28 -8.38 21.49
CA ALA A 81 0.61 -7.32 22.22
C ALA A 81 -0.91 -7.59 22.29
N ASP A 82 -1.55 -7.16 23.37
CA ASP A 82 -2.99 -7.26 23.50
C ASP A 82 -3.67 -6.34 22.47
N ALA A 83 -4.81 -6.78 21.93
CA ALA A 83 -5.51 -6.03 20.88
C ALA A 83 -5.98 -4.63 21.35
N GLU A 84 -6.12 -4.45 22.66
CA GLU A 84 -6.48 -3.20 23.35
C GLU A 84 -5.30 -2.20 23.38
N ASP A 85 -4.08 -2.68 23.24
CA ASP A 85 -2.85 -1.87 23.23
C ASP A 85 -2.47 -1.38 21.84
N PHE A 86 -3.24 -1.74 20.80
CA PHE A 86 -2.91 -1.34 19.44
C PHE A 86 -3.07 0.18 19.29
N PRO A 87 -2.04 0.88 18.79
CA PRO A 87 -2.06 2.32 18.73
C PRO A 87 -3.17 2.79 17.80
N ILE A 88 -3.76 3.94 18.14
CA ILE A 88 -4.65 4.66 17.23
C ILE A 88 -3.79 5.24 16.11
N MET A 89 -4.33 5.28 14.89
CA MET A 89 -3.64 5.90 13.75
C MET A 89 -3.19 7.33 14.11
N PRO A 90 -1.89 7.65 13.98
CA PRO A 90 -1.41 9.00 14.28
C PRO A 90 -2.07 10.02 13.35
N THR A 91 -2.26 11.25 13.83
CA THR A 91 -2.83 12.34 13.02
C THR A 91 -1.80 13.09 12.18
N VAL A 92 -0.50 12.96 12.52
CA VAL A 92 0.61 13.61 11.83
C VAL A 92 1.55 12.56 11.26
N PHE A 93 1.46 12.38 9.93
CA PHE A 93 2.24 11.43 9.14
C PHE A 93 2.41 11.96 7.70
N PRO A 94 3.36 11.44 6.91
CA PRO A 94 3.55 11.90 5.54
C PRO A 94 2.39 11.45 4.63
N HIS A 95 1.82 12.38 3.88
CA HIS A 95 0.77 12.12 2.89
C HIS A 95 1.43 12.07 1.51
N LEU A 96 1.85 10.86 1.12
CA LEU A 96 2.75 10.66 -0.04
C LEU A 96 2.02 10.55 -1.38
N LEU A 97 0.77 10.09 -1.38
CA LEU A 97 -0.04 10.07 -2.59
C LEU A 97 -0.94 11.29 -2.65
N HIS A 98 -0.99 11.90 -3.82
CA HIS A 98 -1.81 13.05 -4.13
C HIS A 98 -2.18 13.05 -5.62
N LEU A 99 -2.97 14.03 -6.05
CA LEU A 99 -3.26 14.22 -7.47
C LEU A 99 -1.96 14.57 -8.19
N LEU A 100 -1.65 13.79 -9.23
CA LEU A 100 -0.50 14.02 -10.09
C LEU A 100 -0.88 14.95 -11.24
N ASP A 101 0.08 15.76 -11.68
CA ASP A 101 -0.10 16.61 -12.85
C ASP A 101 -0.18 15.77 -14.12
N TRP A 102 -1.22 16.01 -14.92
CA TRP A 102 -1.42 15.35 -16.21
C TRP A 102 -0.99 16.28 -17.34
N ASN A 103 0.04 15.86 -18.09
CA ASN A 103 0.60 16.62 -19.21
C ASN A 103 0.80 15.69 -20.42
N GLU A 104 0.36 16.14 -21.60
CA GLU A 104 0.62 15.45 -22.88
C GLU A 104 0.28 13.95 -22.91
N GLY A 105 -0.80 13.55 -22.22
CA GLY A 105 -1.26 12.16 -22.21
C GLY A 105 -0.61 11.27 -21.15
N ARG A 106 0.14 11.84 -20.20
CA ARG A 106 0.84 11.12 -19.14
C ARG A 106 0.76 11.86 -17.81
N TYR A 107 0.86 11.11 -16.71
CA TYR A 107 1.05 11.65 -15.37
C TYR A 107 2.53 11.93 -15.10
N THR A 108 2.81 13.08 -14.47
CA THR A 108 4.14 13.40 -13.97
C THR A 108 4.35 12.66 -12.65
N ILE A 109 5.18 11.61 -12.66
CA ILE A 109 5.49 10.86 -11.44
C ILE A 109 6.54 11.62 -10.63
N ASP A 110 6.19 12.04 -9.43
CA ASP A 110 7.07 12.82 -8.56
C ASP A 110 7.74 11.98 -7.47
N ARG A 111 8.54 12.68 -6.66
CA ARG A 111 9.30 12.11 -5.54
C ARG A 111 8.41 11.46 -4.48
N ASP A 112 7.24 12.01 -4.20
CA ASP A 112 6.38 11.52 -3.13
C ASP A 112 5.68 10.23 -3.57
N PHE A 113 5.29 10.14 -4.84
CA PHE A 113 4.85 8.89 -5.44
C PHE A 113 5.91 7.79 -5.34
N TYR A 114 7.16 8.08 -5.71
CA TYR A 114 8.26 7.12 -5.56
C TYR A 114 8.51 6.73 -4.10
N ALA A 115 8.39 7.69 -3.18
CA ALA A 115 8.53 7.43 -1.76
C ALA A 115 7.43 6.49 -1.24
N PHE A 116 6.19 6.66 -1.72
CA PHE A 116 5.09 5.75 -1.39
C PHE A 116 5.36 4.32 -1.86
N VAL A 117 5.76 4.15 -3.13
CA VAL A 117 6.03 2.81 -3.68
C VAL A 117 7.14 2.09 -2.91
N LYS A 118 8.24 2.80 -2.61
CA LYS A 118 9.33 2.26 -1.77
C LYS A 118 8.89 1.92 -0.36
N LEU A 119 8.01 2.74 0.22
CA LEU A 119 7.47 2.49 1.55
C LEU A 119 6.57 1.25 1.56
N LEU A 120 5.74 1.09 0.53
CA LEU A 120 4.90 -0.10 0.34
C LEU A 120 5.78 -1.35 0.19
N ASP A 121 6.84 -1.31 -0.60
CA ASP A 121 7.77 -2.43 -0.74
C ASP A 121 8.48 -2.77 0.57
N SER A 122 8.88 -1.75 1.33
CA SER A 122 9.43 -1.96 2.66
C SER A 122 8.41 -2.65 3.56
N PHE A 123 7.15 -2.21 3.56
CA PHE A 123 6.09 -2.86 4.33
C PHE A 123 5.88 -4.31 3.92
N ILE A 124 5.79 -4.60 2.62
CA ILE A 124 5.65 -5.97 2.10
C ILE A 124 6.83 -6.83 2.54
N TYR A 125 8.06 -6.33 2.41
CA TYR A 125 9.26 -7.03 2.82
C TYR A 125 9.27 -7.35 4.32
N GLN A 126 8.93 -6.38 5.19
CA GLN A 126 8.89 -6.63 6.64
C GLN A 126 7.81 -7.63 7.04
N CYS A 127 6.71 -7.68 6.29
CA CYS A 127 5.58 -8.58 6.56
C CYS A 127 5.71 -9.94 5.89
N ASN A 128 6.72 -10.18 5.03
CA ASN A 128 6.90 -11.45 4.31
C ASN A 128 7.64 -12.50 5.15
N GLU A 129 7.11 -12.78 6.34
CA GLU A 129 7.62 -13.78 7.27
C GLU A 129 6.74 -15.04 7.26
N ASP A 130 7.25 -16.18 7.76
CA ASP A 130 6.52 -17.46 7.69
C ASP A 130 5.12 -17.41 8.34
N ALA A 131 4.97 -16.61 9.39
CA ALA A 131 3.70 -16.40 10.08
C ALA A 131 2.65 -15.67 9.21
N THR A 132 3.08 -14.87 8.24
CA THR A 132 2.24 -13.87 7.56
C THR A 132 2.33 -13.93 6.04
N ARG A 133 3.26 -14.68 5.44
CA ARG A 133 3.48 -14.83 3.98
C ARG A 133 2.24 -15.29 3.21
N ASN A 134 1.33 -15.99 3.88
CA ASN A 134 0.08 -16.48 3.29
C ASN A 134 -1.11 -15.54 3.52
N ASN A 135 -0.93 -14.42 4.22
CA ASN A 135 -1.99 -13.47 4.52
C ASN A 135 -2.54 -12.87 3.20
N PRO A 136 -3.88 -12.88 2.99
CA PRO A 136 -4.50 -12.34 1.77
C PRO A 136 -4.17 -10.87 1.52
N VAL A 137 -4.10 -10.04 2.56
CA VAL A 137 -3.75 -8.62 2.44
C VAL A 137 -2.34 -8.49 1.90
N LEU A 138 -1.36 -9.24 2.43
CA LEU A 138 0.03 -9.17 1.97
C LEU A 138 0.18 -9.58 0.49
N LYS A 139 -0.56 -10.61 0.06
CA LYS A 139 -0.59 -11.04 -1.35
C LYS A 139 -1.16 -9.93 -2.25
N ALA A 140 -2.27 -9.32 -1.83
CA ALA A 140 -2.89 -8.23 -2.57
C ALA A 140 -1.99 -6.98 -2.64
N LEU A 141 -1.26 -6.66 -1.56
CA LEU A 141 -0.27 -5.57 -1.57
C LEU A 141 0.85 -5.83 -2.57
N SER A 142 1.29 -7.08 -2.72
CA SER A 142 2.31 -7.45 -3.70
C SER A 142 1.83 -7.25 -5.15
N GLY A 143 0.55 -7.52 -5.43
CA GLY A 143 -0.05 -7.13 -6.71
C GLY A 143 -0.12 -5.61 -6.89
N THR A 144 -0.60 -4.91 -5.86
CA THR A 144 -0.68 -3.46 -5.86
C THR A 144 0.68 -2.79 -6.15
N SER A 145 1.76 -3.27 -5.53
CA SER A 145 3.11 -2.79 -5.81
C SER A 145 3.50 -2.98 -7.29
N ARG A 146 3.23 -4.16 -7.88
CA ARG A 146 3.48 -4.43 -9.31
C ARG A 146 2.68 -3.52 -10.23
N ALA A 147 1.40 -3.27 -9.91
CA ALA A 147 0.57 -2.32 -10.64
C ALA A 147 1.13 -0.89 -10.58
N LEU A 148 1.65 -0.46 -9.43
CA LEU A 148 2.30 0.84 -9.27
C LEU A 148 3.60 0.94 -10.09
N TYR A 149 4.41 -0.11 -10.12
CA TYR A 149 5.59 -0.19 -11.00
C TYR A 149 5.22 -0.09 -12.48
N ALA A 150 4.18 -0.80 -12.92
CA ALA A 150 3.67 -0.70 -14.28
C ALA A 150 3.19 0.71 -14.62
N PHE A 151 2.48 1.37 -13.69
CA PHE A 151 2.03 2.75 -13.85
C PHE A 151 3.20 3.72 -13.97
N ILE A 152 4.26 3.56 -13.16
CA ILE A 152 5.49 4.36 -13.29
C ILE A 152 6.10 4.18 -14.69
N ALA A 153 6.26 2.94 -15.15
CA ALA A 153 6.86 2.64 -16.44
C ALA A 153 6.03 3.22 -17.60
N GLN A 154 4.70 3.05 -17.57
CA GLN A 154 3.78 3.56 -18.59
C GLN A 154 3.81 5.09 -18.70
N ASN A 155 4.15 5.79 -17.63
CA ASN A 155 4.25 7.25 -17.64
C ASN A 155 5.69 7.77 -17.89
N SER A 156 6.70 6.90 -17.96
CA SER A 156 8.09 7.29 -18.28
C SER A 156 8.26 7.54 -19.78
N VAL A 157 8.92 8.65 -20.13
CA VAL A 157 9.30 8.96 -21.53
C VAL A 157 10.28 7.93 -22.04
N GLU A 158 11.34 7.68 -21.27
CA GLU A 158 12.42 6.77 -21.60
C GLU A 158 11.93 5.34 -21.82
N TYR A 159 10.99 4.85 -21.02
CA TYR A 159 10.43 3.51 -21.17
C TYR A 159 9.61 3.36 -22.45
N ASN A 160 8.78 4.35 -22.78
CA ASN A 160 7.92 4.30 -23.97
C ASN A 160 8.69 4.53 -25.27
N ASP A 161 9.78 5.30 -25.23
CA ASP A 161 10.63 5.58 -26.40
C ASP A 161 11.63 4.45 -26.67
N ALA A 162 11.84 3.54 -25.71
CA ALA A 162 12.70 2.38 -25.90
C ALA A 162 12.11 1.45 -26.96
N GLU A 163 12.98 0.96 -27.87
CA GLU A 163 12.56 0.04 -28.92
C GLU A 163 12.10 -1.30 -28.35
N TRP A 164 11.02 -1.84 -28.92
CA TRP A 164 10.62 -3.21 -28.69
C TRP A 164 11.61 -4.15 -29.36
N ILE A 165 12.41 -4.86 -28.58
CA ILE A 165 13.28 -5.92 -29.10
C ILE A 165 12.42 -7.19 -29.23
N ILE A 166 12.03 -7.52 -30.46
CA ILE A 166 11.24 -8.71 -30.83
C ILE A 166 11.98 -9.61 -31.81
#